data_AF-Q12MU9-F1
#
_entry.id   AF-Q12MU9-F1
#
_cell.length_a   1.000
_cell.length_b   1.000
_cell.length_c   1.000
_cell.angle_alpha   90.00
_cell.angle_beta   90.00
_cell.angle_gamma   90.00
#
_symmetry.space_group_name_H-M   'P 1'
#
loop_
_entity.id
_entity.type
_entity.pdbx_description
1 polymer ?
#
loop_
_entity_poly.entity_id
_entity_poly.type
_entity_poly.pdbx_seq_one_letter_code
_entity_poly.pdbx_strand_id
1 'polypeptide(L)'
;MENLLPKDRQKMKWVTRSKAMLSRLLMLSCFLSISSFAHADTSQASSGAKDMAGAKGTFSFKPSDWQQDKKTWWKDTDGIAPGVAGCHLGTNEQGEPNGRMFGEACLENGLLVESNPGADIVHAHGNDTGHPDTFDCNAWCVAEGKQAGQCEIAPAPPCEQSAMCVCQ
;
A
#
# COMPACT_ATOMS: atom_id res chain seq x y z
N MET A 1 -52.38 -35.24 14.10
CA MET A 1 -53.09 -34.02 14.50
C MET A 1 -52.60 -32.91 13.60
N GLU A 2 -53.49 -32.50 12.71
CA GLU A 2 -53.36 -31.35 11.82
C GLU A 2 -53.12 -30.04 12.57
N ASN A 3 -52.50 -29.06 11.88
CA ASN A 3 -53.00 -27.69 11.71
C ASN A 3 -51.88 -26.86 11.05
N LEU A 4 -51.92 -26.68 9.72
CA LEU A 4 -52.62 -25.59 9.00
C LEU A 4 -51.92 -24.22 9.12
N LEU A 5 -51.29 -23.82 8.01
CA LEU A 5 -50.97 -22.45 7.60
C LEU A 5 -52.21 -21.54 7.60
N PRO A 6 -52.04 -20.21 7.72
CA PRO A 6 -52.29 -19.32 6.57
C PRO A 6 -51.25 -18.18 6.45
N LYS A 7 -50.74 -17.83 5.26
CA LYS A 7 -51.31 -17.05 4.14
C LYS A 7 -51.28 -15.51 4.33
N ASP A 8 -50.88 -14.88 3.22
CA ASP A 8 -51.16 -13.51 2.76
C ASP A 8 -50.23 -12.37 3.22
N ARG A 9 -49.43 -11.75 2.34
CA ARG A 9 -49.73 -10.92 1.15
C ARG A 9 -49.98 -9.46 1.55
N GLN A 10 -48.93 -8.62 1.46
CA GLN A 10 -49.11 -7.20 1.14
C GLN A 10 -48.06 -6.73 0.13
N LYS A 11 -48.51 -6.57 -1.12
CA LYS A 11 -47.88 -5.76 -2.15
C LYS A 11 -48.16 -4.30 -1.80
N MET A 12 -47.14 -3.45 -1.75
CA MET A 12 -47.34 -2.00 -1.80
C MET A 12 -46.56 -1.44 -2.99
N LYS A 13 -47.31 -1.19 -4.08
CA LYS A 13 -46.89 -0.37 -5.20
C LYS A 13 -47.09 1.08 -4.80
N TRP A 14 -46.07 1.92 -4.94
CA TRP A 14 -46.27 3.36 -5.01
C TRP A 14 -45.95 3.87 -6.42
N VAL A 15 -46.92 4.62 -6.91
CA VAL A 15 -47.06 5.16 -8.25
C VAL A 15 -46.27 6.46 -8.37
N THR A 16 -45.62 6.59 -9.52
CA THR A 16 -45.03 7.77 -10.15
C THR A 16 -45.70 9.12 -9.87
N ARG A 17 -44.90 10.20 -9.86
CA ARG A 17 -45.25 11.45 -10.57
C ARG A 17 -44.04 12.31 -10.89
N SER A 18 -43.90 12.54 -12.19
CA SER A 18 -43.01 13.48 -12.87
C SER A 18 -43.24 14.93 -12.43
N LYS A 19 -42.23 15.80 -12.59
CA LYS A 19 -42.28 16.98 -13.48
C LYS A 19 -40.95 17.75 -13.49
N ALA A 20 -40.64 18.22 -14.69
CA ALA A 20 -39.50 19.01 -15.09
C ALA A 20 -39.42 20.39 -14.42
N MET A 21 -38.20 20.95 -14.34
CA MET A 21 -37.95 22.31 -14.82
C MET A 21 -36.46 22.56 -15.11
N LEU A 22 -36.17 22.66 -16.40
CA LEU A 22 -35.38 23.70 -17.05
C LEU A 22 -34.73 24.75 -16.11
N SER A 23 -33.40 24.83 -16.08
CA SER A 23 -32.71 26.13 -16.17
C SER A 23 -31.26 25.93 -16.58
N ARG A 24 -30.94 26.47 -17.75
CA ARG A 24 -29.58 26.58 -18.29
C ARG A 24 -28.86 27.67 -17.51
N LEU A 25 -27.76 27.34 -16.82
CA LEU A 25 -26.73 28.31 -16.49
C LEU A 25 -25.38 27.75 -16.93
N LEU A 26 -24.91 28.24 -18.07
CA LEU A 26 -23.62 27.93 -18.67
C LEU A 26 -22.55 28.73 -17.91
N MET A 27 -22.06 28.20 -16.78
CA MET A 27 -20.90 28.75 -16.07
C MET A 27 -19.64 28.14 -16.67
N LEU A 28 -19.06 28.86 -17.63
CA LEU A 28 -17.74 28.60 -18.19
C LEU A 28 -16.69 28.90 -17.09
N SER A 29 -16.53 27.95 -16.16
CA SER A 29 -15.52 28.04 -15.10
C SER A 29 -14.16 27.70 -15.71
N CYS A 30 -13.30 28.71 -15.81
CA CYS A 30 -11.92 28.57 -16.22
C CYS A 30 -11.18 27.80 -15.11
N PHE A 31 -11.17 26.46 -15.21
CA PHE A 31 -10.41 25.60 -14.32
C PHE A 31 -8.93 25.77 -14.66
N LEU A 32 -8.30 26.73 -13.98
CA LEU A 32 -6.85 26.85 -13.92
C LEU A 32 -6.34 25.69 -13.05
N SER A 33 -6.10 24.54 -13.68
CA SER A 33 -5.52 23.36 -13.05
C SER A 33 -4.09 23.67 -12.65
N ILE A 34 -3.90 24.14 -11.42
CA ILE A 34 -2.57 24.23 -10.79
C ILE A 34 -2.15 22.79 -10.49
N SER A 35 -1.49 22.15 -11.44
CA SER A 35 -0.83 20.85 -11.23
C SER A 35 0.27 21.03 -10.19
N SER A 36 -0.07 20.71 -8.94
CA SER A 36 0.92 20.60 -7.88
C SER A 36 1.74 19.34 -8.14
N PHE A 37 2.91 19.51 -8.76
CA PHE A 37 3.90 18.45 -8.85
C PHE A 37 4.48 18.23 -7.46
N ALA A 38 3.89 17.32 -6.69
CA ALA A 38 4.50 16.78 -5.50
C ALA A 38 5.85 16.17 -5.91
N HIS A 39 6.94 16.84 -5.56
CA HIS A 39 8.27 16.25 -5.65
C HIS A 39 8.30 15.19 -4.56
N ALA A 40 8.28 13.91 -4.94
CA ALA A 40 8.62 12.84 -4.04
C ALA A 40 10.09 13.05 -3.67
N ASP A 41 10.35 13.50 -2.44
CA ASP A 41 11.70 13.55 -1.86
C ASP A 41 12.21 12.11 -1.78
N THR A 42 12.81 11.65 -2.88
CA THR A 42 13.46 10.36 -2.97
C THR A 42 14.84 10.54 -2.35
N SER A 43 14.99 10.07 -1.12
CA SER A 43 16.30 9.98 -0.48
C SER A 43 17.09 8.79 -1.05
N GLN A 44 18.38 8.75 -0.76
CA GLN A 44 19.23 7.61 -1.14
C GLN A 44 18.63 6.30 -0.60
N ALA A 45 18.83 5.21 -1.36
CA ALA A 45 18.46 3.87 -0.93
C ALA A 45 19.17 3.52 0.38
N SER A 46 18.56 2.65 1.18
CA SER A 46 19.12 2.20 2.45
C SER A 46 20.48 1.52 2.25
N SER A 47 21.24 1.35 3.34
CA SER A 47 22.56 0.72 3.26
C SER A 47 22.54 -0.70 2.68
N GLY A 48 21.43 -1.42 2.86
CA GLY A 48 21.27 -2.76 2.29
C GLY A 48 20.82 -2.73 0.83
N ALA A 49 20.03 -1.72 0.41
CA ALA A 49 19.51 -1.62 -0.96
C ALA A 49 20.43 -0.86 -1.93
N LYS A 50 21.31 0.02 -1.47
CA LYS A 50 22.02 1.00 -2.33
C LYS A 50 22.84 0.42 -3.48
N ASP A 51 23.31 -0.81 -3.35
CA ASP A 51 24.12 -1.49 -4.37
C ASP A 51 23.31 -2.58 -5.10
N MET A 52 22.02 -2.73 -4.79
CA MET A 52 21.12 -3.67 -5.45
C MET A 52 20.58 -3.09 -6.75
N ALA A 53 20.51 -3.93 -7.78
CA ALA A 53 19.89 -3.55 -9.03
C ALA A 53 18.41 -3.19 -8.83
N GLY A 54 17.97 -2.12 -9.50
CA GLY A 54 16.59 -1.65 -9.41
C GLY A 54 16.29 -0.74 -8.23
N ALA A 55 17.15 -0.62 -7.21
CA ALA A 55 16.94 0.32 -6.11
C ALA A 55 16.87 1.78 -6.61
N LYS A 56 15.79 2.49 -6.28
CA LYS A 56 15.52 3.88 -6.70
C LYS A 56 15.64 4.92 -5.59
N GLY A 57 15.77 4.46 -4.34
CA GLY A 57 15.81 5.34 -3.19
C GLY A 57 14.78 4.96 -2.15
N THR A 58 14.70 5.77 -1.10
CA THR A 58 13.70 5.67 -0.05
C THR A 58 12.69 6.81 -0.15
N PHE A 59 11.50 6.65 0.44
CA PHE A 59 10.52 7.73 0.57
C PHE A 59 9.87 7.71 1.96
N SER A 60 9.33 8.85 2.40
CA SER A 60 8.61 8.92 3.67
C SER A 60 7.24 8.24 3.57
N PHE A 61 7.03 7.21 4.38
CA PHE A 61 5.78 6.47 4.45
C PHE A 61 5.07 6.73 5.80
N LYS A 62 3.78 7.03 5.75
CA LYS A 62 2.92 7.10 6.94
C LYS A 62 1.88 5.97 6.85
N PRO A 63 1.85 5.04 7.81
CA PRO A 63 0.83 3.99 7.81
C PRO A 63 -0.57 4.58 8.01
N SER A 64 -1.61 3.79 7.72
CA SER A 64 -3.01 4.25 7.85
C SER A 64 -3.40 4.59 9.28
N ASP A 65 -2.76 3.95 10.26
CA ASP A 65 -2.92 4.18 11.71
C ASP A 65 -1.80 5.06 12.28
N TRP A 66 -1.22 5.93 11.44
CA TRP A 66 -0.10 6.81 11.78
C TRP A 66 -0.31 7.59 13.08
N GLN A 67 0.72 7.59 13.93
CA GLN A 67 0.69 8.21 15.25
C GLN A 67 1.62 9.42 15.32
N GLN A 68 1.03 10.62 15.29
CA GLN A 68 1.78 11.86 15.36
C GLN A 68 2.63 11.95 16.65
N ASP A 69 3.87 12.41 16.49
CA ASP A 69 4.87 12.66 17.53
C ASP A 69 5.20 11.42 18.39
N LYS A 70 4.96 10.22 17.85
CA LYS A 70 5.34 8.94 18.49
C LYS A 70 6.62 8.38 17.92
N LYS A 71 7.47 7.87 18.82
CA LYS A 71 8.53 6.92 18.47
C LYS A 71 7.91 5.53 18.48
N THR A 72 8.02 4.82 17.36
CA THR A 72 7.53 3.45 17.21
C THR A 72 8.69 2.55 16.79
N TRP A 73 8.50 1.24 16.89
CA TRP A 73 9.54 0.26 16.53
C TRP A 73 8.96 -0.77 15.60
N TRP A 74 9.63 -1.02 14.49
CA TRP A 74 9.18 -1.98 13.51
C TRP A 74 10.32 -2.96 13.19
N LYS A 75 9.97 -4.12 12.65
CA LYS A 75 10.93 -5.10 12.12
C LYS A 75 10.37 -5.74 10.87
N ASP A 76 11.26 -6.12 9.97
CA ASP A 76 10.90 -6.70 8.70
C ASP A 76 10.96 -8.24 8.73
N THR A 77 10.18 -8.95 7.92
CA THR A 77 10.12 -10.42 7.93
C THR A 77 11.13 -11.09 7.00
N ASP A 78 11.46 -10.43 5.89
CA ASP A 78 12.29 -10.94 4.81
C ASP A 78 13.51 -10.03 4.56
N GLY A 79 13.46 -8.81 5.08
CA GLY A 79 14.50 -7.83 4.84
C GLY A 79 14.40 -7.29 3.43
N ILE A 80 15.51 -6.79 2.90
CA ILE A 80 15.53 -6.23 1.55
C ILE A 80 15.69 -7.38 0.54
N ALA A 81 14.56 -7.98 0.16
CA ALA A 81 14.45 -9.11 -0.72
C ALA A 81 13.31 -8.91 -1.75
N PRO A 82 13.50 -8.11 -2.81
CA PRO A 82 12.44 -7.79 -3.77
C PRO A 82 11.74 -8.98 -4.41
N GLY A 83 12.35 -10.17 -4.43
CA GLY A 83 11.75 -11.40 -4.93
C GLY A 83 10.93 -12.20 -3.89
N VAL A 84 10.70 -11.65 -2.71
CA VAL A 84 9.92 -12.23 -1.62
C VAL A 84 8.89 -11.20 -1.21
N ALA A 85 7.69 -11.64 -0.84
CA ALA A 85 6.67 -10.73 -0.36
C ALA A 85 6.83 -10.57 1.15
N GLY A 86 7.16 -9.35 1.58
CA GLY A 86 7.49 -9.02 2.95
C GLY A 86 6.32 -8.56 3.80
N CYS A 87 6.59 -8.33 5.08
CA CYS A 87 5.64 -7.76 6.02
C CYS A 87 6.38 -7.03 7.12
N HIS A 88 6.14 -5.73 7.23
CA HIS A 88 6.73 -4.91 8.26
C HIS A 88 5.87 -4.99 9.53
N LEU A 89 6.42 -5.56 10.59
CA LEU A 89 5.74 -5.82 11.85
C LEU A 89 5.98 -4.70 12.85
N GLY A 90 4.90 -4.13 13.39
CA GLY A 90 4.97 -3.25 14.53
C GLY A 90 5.34 -4.01 15.80
N THR A 91 6.30 -3.46 16.54
CA THR A 91 6.85 -4.02 17.77
C THR A 91 7.01 -2.95 18.87
N ASN A 92 7.42 -3.37 20.06
CA ASN A 92 8.09 -2.51 21.03
C ASN A 92 9.62 -2.55 20.84
N GLU A 93 10.36 -1.83 21.69
CA GLU A 93 11.82 -1.78 21.61
C GLU A 93 12.50 -3.15 21.81
N GLN A 94 11.82 -4.10 22.47
CA GLN A 94 12.30 -5.46 22.72
C GLN A 94 11.95 -6.42 21.58
N GLY A 95 11.24 -5.96 20.54
CA GLY A 95 10.82 -6.77 19.41
C GLY A 95 9.53 -7.56 19.63
N GLU A 96 8.80 -7.31 20.71
CA GLU A 96 7.52 -7.95 20.97
C GLU A 96 6.45 -7.32 20.06
N PRO A 97 5.68 -8.12 19.29
CA PRO A 97 4.67 -7.60 18.37
C PRO A 97 3.58 -6.79 19.09
N ASN A 98 3.18 -5.66 18.49
CA ASN A 98 2.12 -4.79 19.02
C ASN A 98 0.81 -4.87 18.21
N GLY A 99 0.74 -5.78 17.24
CA GLY A 99 -0.44 -6.03 16.41
C GLY A 99 -0.53 -5.19 15.14
N ARG A 100 0.38 -4.23 14.92
CA ARG A 100 0.45 -3.48 13.66
C ARG A 100 1.24 -4.28 12.62
N MET A 101 0.78 -4.24 11.37
CA MET A 101 1.34 -4.96 10.24
C MET A 101 1.22 -4.09 9.00
N PHE A 102 2.29 -3.97 8.22
CA PHE A 102 2.33 -3.17 7.00
C PHE A 102 2.91 -4.02 5.88
N GLY A 103 2.07 -4.39 4.91
CA GLY A 103 2.54 -5.09 3.72
C GLY A 103 3.31 -4.15 2.81
N GLU A 104 4.13 -4.75 1.96
CA GLU A 104 4.75 -4.09 0.82
C GLU A 104 3.68 -3.80 -0.24
N ALA A 105 4.00 -2.90 -1.17
CA ALA A 105 3.01 -2.42 -2.12
C ALA A 105 3.62 -2.17 -3.50
N CYS A 106 2.80 -2.37 -4.54
CA CYS A 106 3.09 -1.85 -5.86
C CYS A 106 2.54 -0.41 -5.97
N LEU A 107 3.42 0.54 -6.27
CA LEU A 107 3.03 1.91 -6.59
C LEU A 107 2.39 1.96 -7.98
N GLU A 108 1.62 3.03 -8.25
CA GLU A 108 0.94 3.23 -9.55
C GLU A 108 1.90 3.26 -10.75
N ASN A 109 3.15 3.64 -10.52
CA ASN A 109 4.21 3.62 -11.54
C ASN A 109 4.91 2.26 -11.69
N GLY A 110 4.42 1.23 -11.01
CA GLY A 110 4.94 -0.14 -11.07
C GLY A 110 6.17 -0.42 -10.20
N LEU A 111 6.63 0.54 -9.39
CA LEU A 111 7.70 0.31 -8.42
C LEU A 111 7.19 -0.49 -7.22
N LEU A 112 8.01 -1.40 -6.72
CA LEU A 112 7.80 -2.06 -5.43
C LEU A 112 8.22 -1.12 -4.29
N VAL A 113 7.43 -1.06 -3.22
CA VAL A 113 7.79 -0.50 -1.92
C VAL A 113 8.33 -1.65 -1.07
N GLU A 114 9.61 -1.60 -0.74
CA GLU A 114 10.35 -2.67 -0.06
C GLU A 114 10.67 -2.26 1.38
N SER A 115 10.36 -3.10 2.36
CA SER A 115 10.77 -2.84 3.74
C SER A 115 12.29 -2.97 3.94
N ASN A 116 12.79 -2.33 5.00
CA ASN A 116 14.21 -2.28 5.33
C ASN A 116 14.35 -2.16 6.87
N PRO A 117 15.54 -2.29 7.50
CA PRO A 117 16.89 -2.45 6.95
C PRO A 117 17.33 -3.90 6.70
N GLY A 118 16.59 -4.89 7.19
CA GLY A 118 16.91 -6.30 7.09
C GLY A 118 16.00 -7.15 7.97
N ALA A 119 15.95 -8.46 7.70
CA ALA A 119 15.05 -9.38 8.36
C ALA A 119 15.29 -9.41 9.88
N ASP A 120 14.20 -9.35 10.64
CA ASP A 120 14.14 -9.38 12.11
C ASP A 120 14.94 -8.29 12.84
N ILE A 121 15.36 -7.24 12.15
CA ILE A 121 16.05 -6.10 12.77
C ILE A 121 15.02 -5.11 13.32
N VAL A 122 14.87 -5.10 14.65
CA VAL A 122 14.07 -4.08 15.34
C VAL A 122 14.75 -2.73 15.24
N HIS A 123 14.05 -1.74 14.68
CA HIS A 123 14.55 -0.39 14.53
C HIS A 123 13.45 0.64 14.81
N ALA A 124 13.87 1.86 15.15
CA ALA A 124 12.95 2.90 15.59
C ALA A 124 12.56 3.85 14.45
N HIS A 125 11.30 4.23 14.43
CA HIS A 125 10.74 5.26 13.56
C HIS A 125 10.40 6.50 14.38
N GLY A 126 10.96 7.65 13.97
CA GLY A 126 10.58 8.94 14.52
C GLY A 126 9.28 9.42 13.89
N ASN A 127 8.38 9.98 14.71
CA ASN A 127 7.07 10.46 14.27
C ASN A 127 6.30 9.41 13.44
N ASP A 128 6.40 8.15 13.85
CA ASP A 128 5.80 6.97 13.23
C ASP A 128 5.95 6.90 11.69
N THR A 129 7.05 7.46 11.16
CA THR A 129 7.30 7.58 9.72
C THR A 129 8.33 6.55 9.25
N GLY A 130 7.92 5.71 8.31
CA GLY A 130 8.74 4.74 7.61
C GLY A 130 9.61 5.39 6.53
N HIS A 131 10.72 4.73 6.21
CA HIS A 131 11.56 5.08 5.05
C HIS A 131 11.88 3.82 4.22
N PRO A 132 10.87 3.10 3.72
CA PRO A 132 11.08 1.91 2.89
C PRO A 132 11.84 2.26 1.61
N ASP A 133 12.52 1.28 1.06
CA ASP A 133 13.16 1.38 -0.25
C ASP A 133 12.11 1.26 -1.37
N THR A 134 12.50 1.68 -2.56
CA THR A 134 11.71 1.50 -3.78
C THR A 134 12.52 0.76 -4.82
N PHE A 135 11.90 -0.21 -5.48
CA PHE A 135 12.56 -1.05 -6.48
C PHE A 135 11.83 -1.02 -7.82
N ASP A 136 12.61 -0.90 -8.88
CA ASP A 136 12.21 -1.17 -10.26
C ASP A 136 12.40 -2.66 -10.52
N CYS A 137 11.29 -3.40 -10.44
CA CYS A 137 11.28 -4.85 -10.58
C CYS A 137 11.82 -5.33 -11.92
N ASN A 138 11.66 -4.55 -13.00
CA ASN A 138 12.22 -4.92 -14.29
C ASN A 138 13.75 -4.85 -14.25
N ALA A 139 14.29 -3.74 -13.74
CA ALA A 139 15.75 -3.59 -13.60
C ALA A 139 16.36 -4.64 -12.66
N TRP A 140 15.68 -4.96 -11.55
CA TRP A 140 16.10 -6.01 -10.63
C TRP A 140 16.10 -7.39 -11.31
N CYS A 141 15.00 -7.80 -11.95
CA CYS A 141 14.91 -9.08 -12.63
C CYS A 141 15.90 -9.25 -13.80
N VAL A 142 16.17 -8.19 -14.56
CA VAL A 142 17.19 -8.23 -15.62
C VAL A 142 18.59 -8.48 -15.05
N ALA A 143 18.92 -7.89 -13.91
CA ALA A 143 20.19 -8.15 -13.23
C ALA A 143 20.28 -9.60 -12.70
N GLU A 144 19.15 -10.19 -12.31
CA GLU A 144 19.02 -11.62 -11.96
C GLU A 144 19.02 -12.55 -13.20
N GLY A 145 19.30 -12.01 -14.40
CA GLY A 145 19.42 -12.78 -15.64
C GLY A 145 18.09 -13.17 -16.27
N LYS A 146 17.00 -12.48 -15.93
CA LYS A 146 15.66 -12.67 -16.49
C LYS A 146 15.39 -11.67 -17.62
N GLN A 147 14.32 -11.87 -18.39
CA GLN A 147 14.03 -11.00 -19.53
C GLN A 147 13.31 -9.72 -19.09
N ALA A 148 12.41 -9.87 -18.12
CA ALA A 148 11.63 -8.78 -17.58
C ALA A 148 11.21 -9.06 -16.13
N GLY A 149 10.64 -8.05 -15.49
CA GLY A 149 10.03 -8.18 -14.18
C GLY A 149 8.98 -7.11 -13.94
N GLN A 150 8.05 -7.40 -13.06
CA GLN A 150 7.02 -6.44 -12.63
C GLN A 150 6.69 -6.65 -11.15
N CYS A 151 6.18 -5.59 -10.52
CA CYS A 151 5.64 -5.70 -9.17
C CYS A 151 4.26 -6.37 -9.23
N GLU A 152 4.03 -7.38 -8.39
CA GLU A 152 2.75 -8.05 -8.24
C GLU A 152 2.34 -8.14 -6.77
N ILE A 153 1.02 -8.09 -6.51
CA ILE A 153 0.46 -8.31 -5.18
C ILE A 153 0.58 -9.79 -4.83
N ALA A 154 1.07 -10.07 -3.62
CA ALA A 154 1.32 -11.42 -3.14
C ALA A 154 0.93 -11.57 -1.65
N PRO A 155 0.57 -12.79 -1.20
CA PRO A 155 0.30 -13.05 0.21
C PRO A 155 1.61 -13.10 1.02
N ALA A 156 1.62 -12.48 2.20
CA ALA A 156 2.78 -12.47 3.10
C ALA A 156 2.37 -12.53 4.57
N PRO A 157 2.02 -13.70 5.12
CA PRO A 157 1.65 -13.81 6.53
C PRO A 157 2.72 -13.22 7.47
N PRO A 158 2.35 -12.40 8.47
CA PRO A 158 0.99 -12.16 8.95
C PRO A 158 0.23 -11.01 8.24
N CYS A 159 0.84 -10.31 7.29
CA CYS A 159 0.13 -9.35 6.45
C CYS A 159 -0.88 -10.08 5.55
N GLU A 160 -2.09 -9.54 5.45
CA GLU A 160 -3.13 -10.09 4.58
C GLU A 160 -2.75 -9.97 3.10
N GLN A 161 -2.12 -8.85 2.73
CA GLN A 161 -1.62 -8.56 1.40
C GLN A 161 -0.28 -7.83 1.50
N SER A 162 0.58 -8.09 0.52
CA SER A 162 1.88 -7.46 0.32
C SER A 162 2.18 -7.41 -1.18
N ALA A 163 3.42 -7.15 -1.57
CA ALA A 163 3.86 -7.14 -2.95
C ALA A 163 5.26 -7.73 -3.09
N MET A 164 5.63 -8.11 -4.32
CA MET A 164 6.97 -8.54 -4.65
C MET A 164 7.25 -8.35 -6.14
N CYS A 165 8.52 -8.36 -6.52
CA CYS A 165 8.96 -8.48 -7.89
C CYS A 165 8.82 -9.92 -8.40
N VAL A 166 8.10 -10.09 -9.50
CA VAL A 166 7.95 -11.35 -10.21
C VAL A 166 8.70 -11.26 -11.54
N CYS A 167 9.67 -12.16 -11.73
CA CYS A 167 10.49 -12.19 -12.94
C CYS A 167 9.95 -13.17 -14.01
N GLN A 168 10.16 -12.82 -15.28
CA GLN A 168 9.73 -13.57 -16.46
C GLN A 168 10.91 -13.92 -17.38
#